data_AF-A0A269PA55-F1
#
_entry.id   AF-A0A269PA55-F1
#
_cell.length_a   1.000
_cell.length_b   1.000
_cell.length_c   1.000
_cell.angle_alpha   90.00
_cell.angle_beta   90.00
_cell.angle_gamma   90.00
#
_symmetry.space_group_name_H-M   'P 1'
#
loop_
_entity.id
_entity.type
_entity.pdbx_description
1 polymer ?
#
loop_
_entity_poly.entity_id
_entity_poly.type
_entity_poly.pdbx_seq_one_letter_code
_entity_poly.pdbx_strand_id
1 'polypeptide(L)'
;RPKFKASKLDKSTDNEKPENETGTSNNKRPGSAKKSKNKYLVIHQDKVIQPDCELPEGMSFKGYRDYIVQELEIKPHNIRYRLAYYQLPNGSTVTATLPDGLAGQHFGIQLRSYILYQYHQCQVTQPLLLEQLREWGVDISSGQLNRLLTEKHTDFHIEKDDLLE
;
A
#
# COMPACT_ATOMS: atom_id res chain seq x y z
N ARG A 1 13.63 9.70 -37.71
CA ARG A 1 13.06 9.27 -36.41
C ARG A 1 13.70 10.08 -35.29
N PRO A 2 12.92 10.73 -34.40
CA PRO A 2 13.49 11.48 -33.29
C PRO A 2 14.18 10.55 -32.29
N LYS A 3 15.33 10.98 -31.77
CA LYS A 3 16.10 10.26 -30.74
C LYS A 3 15.65 10.74 -29.36
N PHE A 4 14.96 9.88 -28.60
CA PHE A 4 14.62 10.15 -27.21
C PHE A 4 15.82 9.88 -26.30
N LYS A 5 16.08 10.79 -25.36
CA LYS A 5 17.07 10.57 -24.29
C LYS A 5 16.45 9.67 -23.21
N ALA A 6 17.27 8.80 -22.61
CA ALA A 6 16.85 7.94 -21.51
C ALA A 6 16.39 8.76 -20.28
N SER A 7 15.37 8.26 -19.58
CA SER A 7 14.82 8.88 -18.37
C SER A 7 15.89 9.03 -17.28
N LYS A 8 15.88 10.16 -16.57
CA LYS A 8 16.79 10.47 -15.46
C LYS A 8 16.14 10.27 -14.08
N LEU A 9 15.03 9.53 -14.00
CA LEU A 9 14.19 9.42 -12.79
C LEU A 9 14.98 8.97 -11.54
N ASP A 10 15.95 8.08 -11.70
CA ASP A 10 16.69 7.48 -10.57
C ASP A 10 17.94 8.26 -10.13
N LYS A 11 18.24 9.44 -10.71
CA LYS A 11 19.49 10.15 -10.38
C LYS A 11 19.48 10.85 -9.02
N SER A 12 18.32 10.99 -8.38
CA SER A 12 18.15 11.77 -7.16
C SER A 12 18.21 10.95 -5.86
N THR A 13 18.40 9.63 -5.94
CA THR A 13 18.34 8.72 -4.77
C THR A 13 19.71 8.29 -4.22
N ASP A 14 20.82 8.77 -4.79
CA ASP A 14 22.19 8.40 -4.38
C ASP A 14 22.90 9.45 -3.50
N ASN A 15 22.18 10.46 -2.98
CA ASN A 15 22.78 11.51 -2.14
C ASN A 15 22.92 11.12 -0.66
N GLU A 16 23.48 9.95 -0.36
CA GLU A 16 24.04 9.70 0.97
C GLU A 16 25.26 8.76 0.87
N LYS A 17 26.47 9.33 0.82
CA LYS A 17 27.64 8.80 1.53
C LYS A 17 28.81 9.80 1.58
N PRO A 18 29.60 9.78 2.69
CA PRO A 18 30.59 10.80 3.02
C PRO A 18 31.89 10.63 2.22
N GLU A 19 32.54 11.74 1.93
CA GLU A 19 33.87 11.81 1.32
C GLU A 19 34.91 11.26 2.29
N ASN A 20 35.58 10.17 1.92
CA ASN A 20 36.94 9.89 2.36
C ASN A 20 37.69 9.14 1.26
N GLU A 21 38.93 9.59 1.08
CA GLU A 21 39.77 9.45 -0.09
C GLU A 21 40.44 8.07 -0.25
N THR A 22 41.03 7.89 -1.43
CA THR A 22 42.11 6.98 -1.83
C THR A 22 41.76 5.67 -2.56
N GLY A 23 42.16 5.63 -3.84
CA GLY A 23 42.95 4.52 -4.39
C GLY A 23 42.25 3.23 -4.81
N THR A 24 41.58 3.24 -5.97
CA THR A 24 41.71 2.26 -7.08
C THR A 24 40.54 2.46 -8.05
N SER A 25 40.82 2.69 -9.33
CA SER A 25 39.83 2.78 -10.39
C SER A 25 39.19 1.42 -10.64
N ASN A 26 38.32 0.99 -9.73
CA ASN A 26 37.43 -0.14 -9.96
C ASN A 26 36.36 0.34 -10.94
N ASN A 27 36.62 0.13 -12.22
CA ASN A 27 35.72 0.42 -13.32
C ASN A 27 34.52 -0.54 -13.23
N LYS A 28 33.67 -0.33 -12.23
CA LYS A 28 32.50 -1.15 -11.95
C LYS A 28 31.56 -1.04 -13.15
N ARG A 29 31.27 -2.19 -13.76
CA ARG A 29 30.37 -2.30 -14.92
C ARG A 29 29.05 -1.55 -14.60
N PRO A 30 28.49 -0.76 -15.53
CA PRO A 30 27.21 -0.10 -15.31
C PRO A 30 26.16 -1.14 -14.88
N GLY A 31 25.57 -0.94 -13.70
CA GLY A 31 24.66 -1.90 -13.05
C GLY A 31 25.27 -2.68 -11.88
N SER A 32 26.58 -2.66 -11.66
CA SER A 32 27.26 -3.32 -10.54
C SER A 32 26.87 -2.75 -9.17
N ALA A 33 26.32 -1.54 -9.12
CA ALA A 33 25.77 -0.93 -7.91
C ALA A 33 24.26 -1.19 -7.72
N LYS A 34 23.59 -1.87 -8.68
CA LYS A 34 22.17 -2.18 -8.53
C LYS A 34 22.01 -3.18 -7.39
N LYS A 35 21.39 -2.73 -6.30
CA LYS A 35 20.96 -3.61 -5.21
C LYS A 35 20.12 -4.74 -5.80
N SER A 36 20.36 -5.97 -5.35
CA SER A 36 19.48 -7.09 -5.67
C SER A 36 18.08 -6.71 -5.18
N LYS A 37 17.14 -6.59 -6.11
CA LYS A 37 15.77 -6.14 -5.83
C LYS A 37 15.04 -7.06 -4.85
N ASN A 38 15.43 -8.32 -4.81
CA ASN A 38 14.75 -9.35 -4.02
C ASN A 38 15.40 -9.60 -2.65
N LYS A 39 16.62 -9.11 -2.40
CA LYS A 39 17.40 -9.47 -1.19
C LYS A 39 16.77 -8.95 0.11
N TYR A 40 15.93 -7.93 0.03
CA TYR A 40 15.34 -7.26 1.19
C TYR A 40 13.81 -7.20 1.15
N LEU A 41 13.17 -7.97 0.25
CA LEU A 41 11.71 -8.04 0.22
C LEU A 41 11.21 -8.91 1.38
N VAL A 42 10.24 -8.39 2.14
CA VAL A 42 9.47 -9.20 3.09
C VAL A 42 8.57 -10.14 2.29
N ILE A 43 8.67 -11.44 2.56
CA ILE A 43 7.82 -12.46 1.94
C ILE A 43 6.54 -12.55 2.76
N HIS A 44 5.42 -12.16 2.15
CA HIS A 44 4.10 -12.17 2.79
C HIS A 44 3.35 -13.50 2.61
N GLN A 45 3.73 -14.30 1.61
CA GLN A 45 3.11 -15.59 1.30
C GLN A 45 4.09 -16.54 0.59
N ASP A 46 4.20 -17.78 1.06
CA ASP A 46 4.88 -18.86 0.36
C ASP A 46 3.89 -19.71 -0.46
N LYS A 47 4.28 -20.04 -1.70
CA LYS A 47 3.53 -20.97 -2.56
C LYS A 47 4.47 -22.06 -3.05
N VAL A 48 4.37 -23.24 -2.45
CA VAL A 48 5.14 -24.41 -2.87
C VAL A 48 4.51 -24.98 -4.14
N ILE A 49 5.29 -25.00 -5.22
CA ILE A 49 4.88 -25.59 -6.51
C ILE A 49 5.58 -26.95 -6.63
N GLN A 50 4.79 -28.00 -6.86
CA GLN A 50 5.30 -29.33 -7.16
C GLN A 50 5.40 -29.51 -8.67
N PRO A 51 6.30 -30.38 -9.16
CA PRO A 51 6.29 -30.78 -10.56
C PRO A 51 4.94 -31.40 -10.93
N ASP A 52 4.35 -30.99 -12.05
CA ASP A 52 3.07 -31.53 -12.55
C ASP A 52 3.21 -32.93 -13.17
N CYS A 53 4.42 -33.50 -13.19
CA CYS A 53 4.72 -34.80 -13.77
C CYS A 53 5.00 -35.87 -12.70
N GLU A 54 4.74 -37.13 -13.07
CA GLU A 54 5.19 -38.27 -12.27
C GLU A 54 6.72 -38.28 -12.18
N LEU A 55 7.21 -38.41 -10.94
CA LEU A 55 8.64 -38.48 -10.66
C LEU A 55 9.11 -39.92 -10.78
N PRO A 56 10.25 -40.19 -11.45
CA PRO A 56 10.81 -41.53 -11.54
C PRO A 56 11.07 -42.17 -10.17
N GLU A 57 10.97 -43.50 -10.09
CA GLU A 57 11.39 -44.24 -8.90
C GLU A 57 12.87 -43.98 -8.58
N GLY A 58 13.18 -43.86 -7.27
CA GLY A 58 14.53 -43.54 -6.80
C GLY A 58 14.87 -42.04 -6.77
N MET A 59 13.92 -41.15 -7.10
CA MET A 59 14.06 -39.71 -6.88
C MET A 59 14.21 -39.37 -5.39
N SER A 60 15.05 -38.37 -5.09
CA SER A 60 15.18 -37.77 -3.76
C SER A 60 14.88 -36.28 -3.81
N PHE A 61 14.15 -35.79 -2.80
CA PHE A 61 13.90 -34.37 -2.64
C PHE A 61 15.16 -33.65 -2.16
N LYS A 62 15.57 -32.60 -2.87
CA LYS A 62 16.80 -31.82 -2.56
C LYS A 62 16.54 -30.45 -1.92
N GLY A 63 15.28 -30.04 -1.78
CA GLY A 63 14.90 -28.70 -1.31
C GLY A 63 14.24 -27.86 -2.41
N TYR A 64 14.02 -26.59 -2.10
CA TYR A 64 13.36 -25.63 -2.98
C TYR A 64 14.36 -24.72 -3.70
N ARG A 65 13.97 -24.23 -4.87
CA ARG A 65 14.63 -23.11 -5.54
C ARG A 65 13.66 -21.94 -5.51
N ASP A 66 14.02 -20.89 -4.80
CA ASP A 66 13.11 -19.76 -4.58
C ASP A 66 13.01 -18.90 -5.85
N TYR A 67 11.77 -18.59 -6.21
CA TYR A 67 11.45 -17.62 -7.25
C TYR A 67 10.49 -16.57 -6.69
N ILE A 68 11.03 -15.40 -6.38
CA ILE A 68 10.29 -14.32 -5.71
C ILE A 68 9.63 -13.43 -6.77
N VAL A 69 8.30 -13.30 -6.67
CA VAL A 69 7.48 -12.37 -7.46
C VAL A 69 6.87 -11.34 -6.51
N GLN A 70 6.92 -10.07 -6.90
CA GLN A 70 6.27 -8.98 -6.16
C GLN A 70 4.95 -8.64 -6.85
N GLU A 71 3.85 -8.76 -6.12
CA GLU A 71 2.48 -8.46 -6.59
C GLU A 71 1.90 -7.22 -5.90
N LEU A 72 0.78 -6.73 -6.45
CA LEU A 72 0.02 -5.62 -5.88
C LEU A 72 -1.41 -6.07 -5.57
N GLU A 73 -1.78 -6.14 -4.29
CA GLU A 73 -3.14 -6.45 -3.86
C GLU A 73 -3.91 -5.15 -3.56
N ILE A 74 -4.92 -4.86 -4.37
CA ILE A 74 -5.84 -3.74 -4.12
C ILE A 74 -7.24 -4.31 -3.91
N LYS A 75 -7.77 -4.11 -2.70
CA LYS A 75 -9.12 -4.52 -2.32
C LYS A 75 -9.66 -3.65 -1.20
N PRO A 76 -10.99 -3.44 -1.11
CA PRO A 76 -11.61 -2.80 0.03
C PRO A 76 -11.45 -3.68 1.27
N HIS A 77 -11.10 -3.06 2.39
CA HIS A 77 -11.04 -3.71 3.69
C HIS A 77 -12.16 -3.15 4.58
N ASN A 78 -13.29 -3.85 4.63
CA ASN A 78 -14.49 -3.39 5.33
C ASN A 78 -14.46 -3.83 6.80
N ILE A 79 -14.45 -2.85 7.71
CA ILE A 79 -14.44 -3.07 9.16
C ILE A 79 -15.83 -2.80 9.72
N ARG A 80 -16.40 -3.73 10.50
CA ARG A 80 -17.68 -3.56 11.21
C ARG A 80 -17.44 -3.26 12.68
N TYR A 81 -17.68 -2.03 13.09
CA TYR A 81 -17.75 -1.63 14.50
C TYR A 81 -19.10 -2.00 15.10
N ARG A 82 -19.09 -2.84 16.14
CA ARG A 82 -20.28 -3.19 16.91
C ARG A 82 -20.24 -2.48 18.25
N LEU A 83 -20.96 -1.36 18.33
CA LEU A 83 -21.03 -0.57 19.55
C LEU A 83 -21.92 -1.28 20.56
N ALA A 84 -21.34 -1.59 21.72
CA ALA A 84 -22.11 -2.16 22.82
C ALA A 84 -23.15 -1.15 23.30
N TYR A 85 -24.36 -1.63 23.58
CA TYR A 85 -25.49 -0.82 24.01
C TYR A 85 -26.12 -1.48 25.24
N TYR A 86 -26.20 -0.74 26.34
CA TYR A 86 -26.68 -1.24 27.61
C TYR A 86 -27.81 -0.37 28.15
N GLN A 87 -28.82 -1.00 28.74
CA GLN A 87 -29.82 -0.35 29.56
C GLN A 87 -29.41 -0.44 31.02
N LEU A 88 -29.36 0.68 31.71
CA LEU A 88 -29.06 0.76 33.13
C LEU A 88 -30.32 0.44 33.96
N PRO A 89 -30.17 0.03 35.24
CA PRO A 89 -31.30 -0.27 36.11
C PRO A 89 -32.30 0.89 36.30
N ASN A 90 -31.85 2.13 36.11
CA ASN A 90 -32.69 3.34 36.18
C ASN A 90 -33.48 3.62 34.88
N GLY A 91 -33.36 2.78 33.86
CA GLY A 91 -34.01 2.94 32.55
C GLY A 91 -33.24 3.79 31.54
N SER A 92 -32.13 4.42 31.92
CA SER A 92 -31.24 5.15 31.00
C SER A 92 -30.39 4.18 30.15
N THR A 93 -29.79 4.68 29.07
CA THR A 93 -29.02 3.86 28.13
C THR A 93 -27.62 4.40 27.93
N VAL A 94 -26.63 3.52 27.82
CA VAL A 94 -25.25 3.86 27.50
C VAL A 94 -24.81 3.08 26.28
N THR A 95 -24.22 3.80 25.31
CA THR A 95 -23.67 3.24 24.08
C THR A 95 -22.17 3.48 24.05
N ALA A 96 -21.39 2.48 23.63
CA ALA A 96 -19.98 2.68 23.32
C ALA A 96 -19.81 3.71 22.19
N THR A 97 -18.74 4.48 22.23
CA THR A 97 -18.39 5.46 21.19
C THR A 97 -17.51 4.82 20.11
N LEU A 98 -17.57 5.36 18.90
CA LEU A 98 -16.59 5.02 17.87
C LEU A 98 -15.23 5.62 18.23
N PRO A 99 -14.12 5.05 17.73
CA PRO A 99 -12.81 5.69 17.78
C PRO A 99 -12.84 7.08 17.11
N ASP A 100 -11.93 7.94 17.54
CA ASP A 100 -11.82 9.30 17.01
C ASP A 100 -11.55 9.28 15.48
N GLY A 101 -12.10 10.26 14.76
CA GLY A 101 -11.95 10.36 13.31
C GLY A 101 -12.85 9.44 12.47
N LEU A 102 -13.57 8.50 13.09
CA LEU A 102 -14.59 7.64 12.44
C LEU A 102 -16.04 8.13 12.66
N ALA A 103 -16.28 8.90 13.72
CA ALA A 103 -17.62 9.41 14.01
C ALA A 103 -18.18 10.26 12.85
N GLY A 104 -19.35 9.88 12.35
CA GLY A 104 -20.02 10.58 11.23
C GLY A 104 -19.43 10.33 9.84
N GLN A 105 -18.44 9.44 9.73
CA GLN A 105 -17.74 9.16 8.46
C GLN A 105 -17.98 7.71 8.04
N HIS A 106 -18.29 7.50 6.76
CA HIS A 106 -18.54 6.16 6.20
C HIS A 106 -17.29 5.51 5.60
N PHE A 107 -16.23 6.29 5.37
CA PHE A 107 -14.98 5.83 4.80
C PHE A 107 -13.86 5.95 5.84
N GLY A 108 -13.09 4.88 5.99
CA GLY A 108 -11.95 4.85 6.91
C GLY A 108 -10.86 5.85 6.53
N ILE A 109 -10.08 6.28 7.53
CA ILE A 109 -9.07 7.33 7.41
C ILE A 109 -8.11 7.07 6.24
N GLN A 110 -7.59 5.85 6.11
CA GLN A 110 -6.64 5.47 5.06
C GLN A 110 -7.23 5.66 3.64
N LEU A 111 -8.48 5.22 3.42
CA LEU A 111 -9.14 5.36 2.12
C LEU A 111 -9.37 6.83 1.80
N ARG A 112 -9.81 7.64 2.76
CA ARG A 112 -9.99 9.09 2.57
C ARG A 112 -8.66 9.77 2.22
N SER A 113 -7.59 9.46 2.96
CA SER A 113 -6.25 9.98 2.69
C SER A 113 -5.77 9.64 1.29
N TYR A 114 -5.97 8.40 0.85
CA TYR A 114 -5.66 7.97 -0.51
C TYR A 114 -6.44 8.79 -1.56
N ILE A 115 -7.76 8.94 -1.40
CA ILE A 115 -8.62 9.70 -2.32
C ILE A 115 -8.14 11.16 -2.45
N LEU A 116 -7.85 11.81 -1.32
CA LEU A 116 -7.37 13.19 -1.28
C LEU A 116 -5.99 13.33 -1.94
N TYR A 117 -5.08 12.39 -1.66
CA TYR A 117 -3.76 12.37 -2.28
C TYR A 117 -3.87 12.23 -3.80
N GLN A 118 -4.70 11.31 -4.30
CA GLN A 118 -4.90 11.12 -5.73
C GLN A 118 -5.45 12.36 -6.42
N TYR A 119 -6.43 13.02 -5.81
CA TYR A 119 -7.05 14.20 -6.41
C TYR A 119 -6.14 15.44 -6.35
N HIS A 120 -5.54 15.73 -5.18
CA HIS A 120 -4.78 16.96 -4.99
C HIS A 120 -3.32 16.87 -5.43
N GLN A 121 -2.64 15.75 -5.15
CA GLN A 121 -1.20 15.59 -5.44
C GLN A 121 -0.96 14.93 -6.79
N CYS A 122 -1.72 13.87 -7.10
CA CYS A 122 -1.60 13.18 -8.39
C CYS A 122 -2.47 13.78 -9.51
N GLN A 123 -3.29 14.80 -9.19
CA GLN A 123 -4.18 15.48 -10.15
C GLN A 123 -5.11 14.54 -10.92
N VAL A 124 -5.50 13.41 -10.31
CA VAL A 124 -6.49 12.49 -10.89
C VAL A 124 -7.84 13.20 -10.90
N THR A 125 -8.50 13.22 -12.05
CA THR A 125 -9.82 13.88 -12.17
C THR A 125 -10.87 13.11 -11.38
N GLN A 126 -11.87 13.81 -10.85
CA GLN A 126 -12.92 13.21 -10.05
C GLN A 126 -13.68 12.07 -10.77
N PRO A 127 -14.00 12.15 -12.08
CA PRO A 127 -14.65 11.04 -12.79
C PRO A 127 -13.77 9.79 -12.85
N LEU A 128 -12.47 9.93 -13.15
CA LEU A 128 -11.53 8.80 -13.22
C LEU A 128 -11.29 8.18 -11.84
N LEU A 129 -11.20 9.01 -10.81
CA LEU A 129 -11.06 8.54 -9.44
C LEU A 129 -12.32 7.76 -9.00
N LEU A 130 -13.51 8.24 -9.35
CA LEU A 130 -14.77 7.54 -9.06
C LEU A 130 -14.85 6.18 -9.75
N GLU A 131 -14.48 6.12 -11.03
CA GLU A 131 -14.43 4.88 -11.82
C GLU A 131 -13.45 3.89 -11.18
N GLN A 132 -12.21 4.30 -10.93
CA GLN A 132 -11.18 3.48 -10.30
C GLN A 132 -11.63 2.90 -8.94
N LEU A 133 -12.20 3.73 -8.07
CA LEU A 133 -12.66 3.29 -6.75
C LEU A 133 -13.74 2.22 -6.87
N ARG A 134 -14.68 2.36 -7.81
CA ARG A 134 -15.75 1.40 -8.04
C ARG A 134 -15.26 0.10 -8.66
N GLU A 135 -14.29 0.17 -9.57
CA GLU A 135 -13.63 -1.03 -10.12
C GLU A 135 -12.93 -1.84 -9.02
N TRP A 136 -12.38 -1.16 -8.02
CA TRP A 136 -11.81 -1.82 -6.84
C TRP A 136 -12.88 -2.34 -5.88
N GLY A 137 -14.16 -2.04 -6.08
CA GLY A 137 -15.25 -2.48 -5.22
C GLY A 137 -15.55 -1.55 -4.04
N VAL A 138 -15.08 -0.30 -4.08
CA VAL A 138 -15.49 0.73 -3.12
C VAL A 138 -16.87 1.26 -3.51
N ASP A 139 -17.84 1.05 -2.65
CA ASP A 139 -19.20 1.56 -2.84
C ASP A 139 -19.26 3.06 -2.47
N ILE A 140 -19.05 3.91 -3.48
CA ILE A 140 -19.06 5.37 -3.34
C ILE A 140 -19.86 6.05 -4.46
N SER A 141 -20.70 6.98 -4.07
CA SER A 141 -21.42 7.86 -4.98
C SER A 141 -20.58 9.07 -5.40
N SER A 142 -20.91 9.66 -6.54
CA SER A 142 -20.26 10.91 -7.01
C SER A 142 -20.43 12.06 -6.00
N GLY A 143 -21.59 12.15 -5.34
CA GLY A 143 -21.88 13.15 -4.31
C GLY A 143 -21.04 12.96 -3.05
N GLN A 144 -20.89 11.71 -2.57
CA GLN A 144 -20.00 11.40 -1.44
C GLN A 144 -18.54 11.72 -1.78
N LEU A 145 -18.09 11.40 -2.99
CA LEU A 145 -16.74 11.75 -3.44
C LEU A 145 -16.56 13.27 -3.48
N ASN A 146 -17.52 14.01 -4.05
CA ASN A 146 -17.45 15.47 -4.09
C ASN A 146 -17.37 16.08 -2.68
N ARG A 147 -18.21 15.59 -1.76
CA ARG A 147 -18.20 16.01 -0.36
C ARG A 147 -16.84 15.76 0.28
N LEU A 148 -16.28 14.57 0.06
CA LEU A 148 -14.94 14.22 0.54
C LEU A 148 -13.86 15.12 -0.08
N LEU A 149 -13.97 15.56 -1.33
CA LEU A 149 -12.96 16.45 -1.93
C LEU A 149 -13.08 17.93 -1.52
N THR A 150 -14.25 18.35 -1.00
CA THR A 150 -14.56 19.76 -0.73
C THR A 150 -14.61 20.11 0.76
N GLU A 151 -14.89 19.14 1.64
CA GLU A 151 -14.84 19.36 3.09
C GLU A 151 -13.39 19.62 3.56
N LYS A 152 -13.23 20.58 4.49
CA LYS A 152 -11.94 20.89 5.10
C LYS A 152 -11.55 19.75 6.04
N HIS A 153 -10.50 19.06 5.67
CA HIS A 153 -9.95 17.90 6.34
C HIS A 153 -8.84 18.31 7.33
N THR A 154 -9.21 19.03 8.38
CA THR A 154 -8.25 19.54 9.39
C THR A 154 -7.62 18.44 10.24
N ASP A 155 -8.22 17.24 10.26
CA ASP A 155 -7.93 16.23 11.28
C ASP A 155 -7.07 15.06 10.76
N PHE A 156 -6.45 15.20 9.58
CA PHE A 156 -5.79 14.08 8.88
C PHE A 156 -4.35 13.78 9.32
N HIS A 157 -3.96 14.23 10.52
CA HIS A 157 -2.57 14.16 10.97
C HIS A 157 -2.30 13.29 12.20
N ILE A 158 -3.26 12.54 12.76
CA ILE A 158 -3.03 11.98 14.11
C ILE A 158 -2.74 10.47 14.20
N GLU A 159 -3.17 9.58 13.31
CA GLU A 159 -2.86 8.15 13.52
C GLU A 159 -1.90 7.60 12.47
N LYS A 160 -0.60 7.80 12.72
CA LYS A 160 0.46 7.04 12.05
C LYS A 160 1.00 5.88 12.92
N ASP A 161 0.62 5.78 14.20
CA ASP A 161 1.34 4.94 15.16
C ASP A 161 0.56 3.76 15.78
N ASP A 162 -0.76 3.65 15.66
CA ASP A 162 -1.53 2.62 16.43
C ASP A 162 -1.95 1.37 15.64
N LEU A 163 -1.58 1.22 14.36
CA LEU A 163 -2.05 0.12 13.51
C LEU A 163 -0.96 -0.90 13.14
N LEU A 164 0.11 -0.98 13.93
CA LEU A 164 1.19 -1.97 13.84
C LEU A 164 1.41 -2.74 15.16
N GLU A 165 0.35 -3.37 15.67
CA GLU A 165 0.49 -4.55 16.55
C GLU A 165 -0.04 -5.81 15.86
#